data_AF-A0A1Y2TJQ2-F1
#
_entry.id   AF-A0A1Y2TJQ2-F1
#
_cell.length_a   1.000
_cell.length_b   1.000
_cell.length_c   1.000
_cell.angle_alpha   90.00
_cell.angle_beta   90.00
_cell.angle_gamma   90.00
#
_symmetry.space_group_name_H-M   'P 1'
#
loop_
_entity.id
_entity.type
_entity.pdbx_description
1 polymer ?
#
loop_
_entity_poly.entity_id
_entity_poly.type
_entity_poly.pdbx_seq_one_letter_code
_entity_poly.pdbx_strand_id
1 'polypeptide(L)'
;MALKATASMLKRIVSNVEVERKFNPGPKFASLLASSTRTSTQGQHQEHINHDERLPFSVINHPGQLIRDTYYDTKDDHLCTLGLWVRQRNINILPLNSTLPITDHKDNTEWNAKVRLGGHFRNSQFVEYDGKKKVSEEVLRITNSKMRLEDLQVASDLQSRRTEWEVLRLADGKAPSAKMTIVVDEVTEAGKENVDESAFNHTIGEVELFQEFVTEEKDDAEHEALRKEIAVQRMKELEEFMLAHPDIFSTDPKPIGKLSAYETWRTLRGQS
;
A
#
# COMPACT_ATOMS: atom_id res chain seq x y z
N MET A 1 44.36 16.28 32.17
CA MET A 1 43.56 15.25 31.47
C MET A 1 42.24 15.87 31.09
N ALA A 2 42.02 16.14 29.79
CA ALA A 2 40.76 16.67 29.31
C ALA A 2 39.90 15.50 28.81
N LEU A 3 38.77 15.26 29.48
CA LEU A 3 37.71 14.38 28.98
C LEU A 3 37.16 15.01 27.70
N LYS A 4 37.48 14.42 26.54
CA LYS A 4 36.75 14.69 25.29
C LYS A 4 35.35 14.14 25.49
N ALA A 5 34.38 15.01 25.73
CA ALA A 5 32.98 14.71 25.48
C ALA A 5 32.85 14.43 23.98
N THR A 6 32.71 13.16 23.60
CA THR A 6 32.19 12.79 22.29
C THR A 6 30.76 13.29 22.25
N ALA A 7 30.56 14.44 21.60
CA ALA A 7 29.23 14.83 21.16
C ALA A 7 28.74 13.72 20.23
N SER A 8 27.89 12.85 20.75
CA SER A 8 27.02 12.00 19.94
C SER A 8 26.25 12.97 19.06
N MET A 9 26.65 13.10 17.79
CA MET A 9 25.83 13.83 16.82
C MET A 9 24.55 13.00 16.66
N LEU A 10 23.53 13.38 17.41
CA LEU A 10 22.23 12.75 17.36
C LEU A 10 21.73 12.84 15.91
N LYS A 11 21.45 11.67 15.35
CA LYS A 11 21.24 11.48 13.92
C LYS A 11 19.87 12.05 13.55
N ARG A 12 19.81 12.84 12.48
CA ARG A 12 18.53 13.19 11.84
C ARG A 12 18.00 11.96 11.12
N ILE A 13 16.85 11.44 11.52
CA ILE A 13 16.24 10.24 10.92
C ILE A 13 14.91 10.62 10.26
N VAL A 14 14.80 10.38 8.95
CA VAL A 14 13.54 10.51 8.19
C VAL A 14 12.83 9.16 8.23
N SER A 15 11.52 9.15 8.45
CA SER A 15 10.73 7.91 8.50
C SER A 15 9.36 8.09 7.87
N ASN A 16 8.94 7.06 7.14
CA ASN A 16 7.65 6.98 6.49
C ASN A 16 6.84 5.89 7.17
N VAL A 17 5.81 6.30 7.91
CA VAL A 17 4.84 5.37 8.49
C VAL A 17 3.63 5.29 7.57
N GLU A 18 3.25 4.07 7.27
CA GLU A 18 2.04 3.74 6.53
C GLU A 18 1.14 2.88 7.42
N VAL A 19 -0.14 3.25 7.48
CA VAL A 19 -1.16 2.40 8.06
C VAL A 19 -2.23 2.12 7.02
N GLU A 20 -2.70 0.88 6.97
CA GLU A 20 -3.65 0.44 5.96
C GLU A 20 -4.73 -0.44 6.59
N ARG A 21 -5.95 -0.32 6.06
CA ARG A 21 -7.07 -1.21 6.40
C ARG A 21 -7.79 -1.64 5.15
N LYS A 22 -8.00 -2.95 5.06
CA LYS A 22 -8.59 -3.61 3.89
C LYS A 22 -10.10 -3.58 3.95
N PHE A 23 -10.74 -3.50 2.78
CA PHE A 23 -12.17 -3.64 2.56
C PHE A 23 -12.44 -4.41 1.26
N ASN A 24 -13.64 -4.95 1.11
CA ASN A 24 -14.11 -5.56 -0.12
C ASN A 24 -14.80 -4.49 -0.97
N PRO A 25 -14.28 -4.12 -2.15
CA PRO A 25 -14.95 -3.17 -3.02
C PRO A 25 -16.31 -3.71 -3.45
N GLY A 26 -17.39 -3.03 -3.05
CA GLY A 26 -18.77 -3.41 -3.36
C GLY A 26 -19.38 -2.58 -4.50
N PRO A 27 -20.62 -2.90 -4.93
CA PRO A 27 -21.31 -2.17 -5.98
C PRO A 27 -21.46 -0.66 -5.70
N LYS A 28 -21.71 -0.29 -4.44
CA LYS A 28 -21.82 1.13 -4.01
C LYS A 28 -20.49 1.86 -4.07
N PHE A 29 -19.38 1.19 -3.77
CA PHE A 29 -18.04 1.74 -3.98
C PHE A 29 -17.82 2.05 -5.46
N ALA A 30 -18.11 1.06 -6.33
CA ALA A 30 -17.99 1.22 -7.77
C ALA A 30 -18.88 2.35 -8.30
N SER A 31 -20.12 2.47 -7.86
CA SER A 31 -21.02 3.54 -8.32
C SER A 31 -20.55 4.93 -7.92
N LEU A 32 -20.05 5.11 -6.69
CA LEU A 32 -19.68 6.43 -6.14
C LEU A 32 -18.31 6.92 -6.61
N LEU A 33 -17.31 6.03 -6.64
CA LEU A 33 -15.92 6.41 -6.93
C LEU A 33 -15.54 6.20 -8.40
N ALA A 34 -16.17 5.26 -9.12
CA ALA A 34 -15.94 5.16 -10.57
C ALA A 34 -16.63 6.31 -11.33
N SER A 35 -17.73 6.89 -10.83
CA SER A 35 -18.41 8.04 -11.46
C SER A 35 -17.69 9.37 -11.22
N SER A 36 -16.92 9.50 -10.13
CA SER A 36 -16.03 10.65 -9.89
C SER A 36 -14.85 10.77 -10.87
N THR A 37 -14.64 9.77 -11.74
CA THR A 37 -13.70 9.85 -12.87
C THR A 37 -14.14 10.83 -13.98
N ARG A 38 -15.41 11.26 -13.97
CA ARG A 38 -15.94 12.28 -14.89
C ARG A 38 -15.84 13.68 -14.26
N THR A 39 -14.65 14.25 -14.16
CA THR A 39 -14.54 15.69 -13.88
C THR A 39 -14.72 16.51 -15.16
N SER A 40 -15.88 17.16 -15.25
CA SER A 40 -16.04 18.54 -15.71
C SER A 40 -15.19 19.01 -16.89
N THR A 41 -15.63 18.67 -18.11
CA THR A 41 -15.49 19.60 -19.23
C THR A 41 -16.53 20.71 -19.10
N GLN A 42 -16.12 21.94 -19.42
CA GLN A 42 -16.88 23.18 -19.32
C GLN A 42 -18.30 23.10 -19.87
N GLY A 43 -19.22 23.82 -19.20
CA GLY A 43 -20.38 24.46 -19.84
C GLY A 43 -21.60 23.57 -20.07
N GLN A 44 -22.67 23.87 -19.31
CA GLN A 44 -24.07 23.63 -19.64
C GLN A 44 -24.40 22.27 -20.29
N HIS A 45 -24.83 21.31 -19.49
CA HIS A 45 -26.10 20.60 -19.72
C HIS A 45 -26.56 19.99 -18.40
N GLN A 46 -27.70 20.47 -17.95
CA GLN A 46 -28.39 20.05 -16.74
C GLN A 46 -29.12 18.74 -17.08
N GLU A 47 -28.41 17.62 -16.99
CA GLU A 47 -29.05 16.31 -16.92
C GLU A 47 -29.30 15.98 -15.44
N HIS A 48 -30.52 15.55 -15.16
CA HIS A 48 -31.03 15.19 -13.83
C HIS A 48 -30.15 14.09 -13.19
N ILE A 49 -29.12 14.49 -12.45
CA ILE A 49 -28.40 13.60 -11.55
C ILE A 49 -29.24 13.52 -10.27
N ASN A 50 -29.71 12.31 -9.96
CA ASN A 50 -30.39 12.00 -8.70
C ASN A 50 -29.62 12.61 -7.54
N HIS A 51 -30.29 13.48 -6.78
CA HIS A 51 -29.65 14.44 -5.87
C HIS A 51 -29.15 13.82 -4.55
N ASP A 52 -29.16 12.48 -4.43
CA ASP A 52 -29.05 11.75 -3.15
C ASP A 52 -27.77 10.93 -2.95
N GLU A 53 -26.89 10.79 -3.94
CA GLU A 53 -25.67 9.96 -3.79
C GLU A 53 -24.38 10.78 -4.01
N ARG A 54 -24.13 11.75 -3.14
CA ARG A 54 -22.80 12.37 -3.03
C ARG A 54 -21.97 11.62 -2.01
N LEU A 55 -20.70 11.40 -2.34
CA LEU A 55 -19.72 10.97 -1.35
C LEU A 55 -19.75 11.96 -0.17
N PRO A 56 -19.81 11.47 1.07
CA PRO A 56 -19.77 12.33 2.26
C PRO A 56 -18.37 12.93 2.48
N PHE A 57 -17.37 12.58 1.66
CA PHE A 57 -16.04 13.16 1.63
C PHE A 57 -15.67 13.50 0.18
N SER A 58 -14.72 14.41 -0.03
CA SER A 58 -14.25 14.74 -1.38
C SER A 58 -12.95 14.04 -1.70
N VAL A 59 -12.84 13.51 -2.92
CA VAL A 59 -11.63 12.86 -3.42
C VAL A 59 -11.15 13.50 -4.71
N ILE A 60 -9.87 13.28 -5.04
CA ILE A 60 -9.32 13.44 -6.37
C ILE A 60 -8.80 12.09 -6.87
N ASN A 61 -9.04 11.80 -8.15
CA ASN A 61 -8.58 10.56 -8.77
C ASN A 61 -7.18 10.73 -9.35
N HIS A 62 -6.32 9.73 -9.17
CA HIS A 62 -5.02 9.64 -9.84
C HIS A 62 -5.12 8.80 -11.12
N PRO A 63 -4.20 8.98 -12.09
CA PRO A 63 -4.10 8.06 -13.21
C PRO A 63 -3.92 6.62 -12.72
N GLY A 64 -4.62 5.67 -13.36
CA GLY A 64 -4.48 4.26 -13.03
C GLY A 64 -3.03 3.80 -13.19
N GLN A 65 -2.65 2.75 -12.47
CA GLN A 65 -1.29 2.22 -12.52
C GLN A 65 -1.33 0.73 -12.85
N LEU A 66 -0.35 0.26 -13.63
CA LEU A 66 -0.03 -1.14 -13.77
C LEU A 66 1.26 -1.39 -12.98
N ILE A 67 1.13 -2.10 -11.87
CA ILE A 67 2.21 -2.38 -10.93
C ILE A 67 2.59 -3.84 -11.07
N ARG A 68 3.87 -4.14 -11.30
CA ARG A 68 4.43 -5.49 -11.15
C ARG A 68 5.29 -5.53 -9.91
N ASP A 69 4.93 -6.40 -8.98
CA ASP A 69 5.68 -6.67 -7.76
C ASP A 69 6.25 -8.09 -7.80
N THR A 70 7.57 -8.20 -7.88
CA THR A 70 8.30 -9.45 -7.65
C THR A 70 8.73 -9.50 -6.19
N TYR A 71 8.13 -10.38 -5.40
CA TYR A 71 8.40 -10.54 -3.98
C TYR A 71 9.53 -11.54 -3.75
N TYR A 72 10.36 -11.24 -2.75
CA TYR A 72 11.52 -12.03 -2.37
C TYR A 72 11.41 -12.47 -0.93
N ASP A 73 11.70 -13.75 -0.70
CA ASP A 73 11.83 -14.32 0.64
C ASP A 73 12.89 -15.42 0.60
N THR A 74 13.11 -16.01 1.76
CA THR A 74 13.81 -17.28 1.96
C THR A 74 12.97 -18.47 1.51
N LYS A 75 13.56 -19.66 1.52
CA LYS A 75 12.85 -20.90 1.15
C LYS A 75 11.76 -21.31 2.13
N ASP A 76 11.86 -20.86 3.37
CA ASP A 76 10.98 -21.18 4.49
C ASP A 76 10.11 -19.99 4.91
N ASP A 77 9.94 -18.99 4.04
CA ASP A 77 9.14 -17.77 4.27
C ASP A 77 9.57 -16.99 5.53
N HIS A 78 10.84 -17.10 5.91
CA HIS A 78 11.42 -16.53 7.12
C HIS A 78 11.25 -15.01 7.21
N LEU A 79 11.44 -14.24 6.13
CA LEU A 79 11.30 -12.79 6.20
C LEU A 79 9.86 -12.38 6.52
N CYS A 80 8.87 -13.00 5.88
CA CYS A 80 7.48 -12.71 6.18
C CYS A 80 7.12 -13.02 7.64
N THR A 81 7.68 -14.09 8.22
CA THR A 81 7.48 -14.44 9.64
C THR A 81 8.12 -13.42 10.59
N LEU A 82 9.22 -12.80 10.18
CA LEU A 82 9.87 -11.70 10.87
C LEU A 82 9.19 -10.34 10.62
N GLY A 83 8.12 -10.31 9.82
CA GLY A 83 7.37 -9.10 9.51
C GLY A 83 8.07 -8.19 8.51
N LEU A 84 8.87 -8.74 7.59
CA LEU A 84 9.52 -8.04 6.50
C LEU A 84 9.02 -8.57 5.15
N TRP A 85 8.54 -7.67 4.29
CA TRP A 85 8.20 -7.99 2.89
C TRP A 85 9.15 -7.23 1.99
N VAL A 86 9.92 -7.95 1.18
CA VAL A 86 10.87 -7.37 0.21
C VAL A 86 10.34 -7.57 -1.19
N ARG A 87 10.36 -6.51 -2.01
CA ARG A 87 9.92 -6.59 -3.41
C ARG A 87 10.74 -5.71 -4.35
N GLN A 88 10.83 -6.14 -5.59
CA GLN A 88 11.09 -5.24 -6.72
C GLN A 88 9.75 -4.81 -7.30
N ARG A 89 9.56 -3.51 -7.43
CA ARG A 89 8.33 -2.90 -7.93
C ARG A 89 8.61 -2.15 -9.22
N ASN A 90 7.88 -2.48 -10.28
CA ASN A 90 7.85 -1.74 -11.53
C ASN A 90 6.47 -1.11 -11.68
N ILE A 91 6.41 0.21 -11.89
CA ILE A 91 5.15 0.96 -12.02
C ILE A 91 5.08 1.59 -13.40
N ASN A 92 4.02 1.27 -14.13
CA ASN A 92 3.66 1.94 -15.37
C ASN A 92 2.38 2.74 -15.15
N ILE A 93 2.42 4.03 -15.44
CA ILE A 93 1.23 4.88 -15.35
C ILE A 93 0.36 4.60 -16.59
N LEU A 94 -0.88 4.18 -16.36
CA LEU A 94 -1.86 3.97 -17.41
C LEU A 94 -2.38 5.33 -17.89
N PRO A 95 -2.43 5.58 -19.21
CA PRO A 95 -3.10 6.75 -19.75
C PRO A 95 -4.55 6.80 -19.28
N LEU A 96 -5.04 7.99 -18.93
CA LEU A 96 -6.47 8.20 -18.70
C LEU A 96 -7.24 7.70 -19.96
N ASN A 97 -8.09 6.69 -19.79
CA ASN A 97 -8.95 6.10 -20.84
C ASN A 97 -8.31 5.15 -21.87
N SER A 98 -7.12 4.56 -21.66
CA SER A 98 -6.62 3.55 -22.62
C SER A 98 -7.01 2.11 -22.25
N THR A 99 -7.66 1.43 -23.20
CA THR A 99 -7.85 -0.04 -23.22
C THR A 99 -6.73 -0.76 -23.95
N LEU A 100 -5.71 -0.03 -24.43
CA LEU A 100 -4.62 -0.56 -25.24
C LEU A 100 -3.45 -1.04 -24.38
N PRO A 101 -2.79 -2.14 -24.77
CA PRO A 101 -1.59 -2.63 -24.10
C PRO A 101 -0.46 -1.58 -24.21
N ILE A 102 0.18 -1.28 -23.09
CA ILE A 102 1.34 -0.38 -23.03
C ILE A 102 2.53 -1.12 -23.66
N THR A 103 3.09 -0.57 -24.74
CA THR A 103 4.25 -1.15 -25.45
C THR A 103 5.58 -0.46 -25.14
N ASP A 104 5.60 0.54 -24.27
CA ASP A 104 6.84 1.28 -23.94
C ASP A 104 7.19 1.07 -22.46
N HIS A 105 7.89 -0.04 -22.20
CA HIS A 105 8.38 -0.40 -20.88
C HIS A 105 9.65 0.39 -20.58
N LYS A 106 9.50 1.59 -20.00
CA LYS A 106 10.63 2.15 -19.26
C LYS A 106 10.81 1.31 -18.01
N ASP A 107 11.93 0.61 -17.91
CA ASP A 107 12.25 -0.26 -16.77
C ASP A 107 12.48 0.60 -15.52
N ASN A 108 11.39 1.02 -14.87
CA ASN A 108 11.39 1.82 -13.65
C ASN A 108 11.25 0.90 -12.43
N THR A 109 12.09 -0.12 -12.40
CA THR A 109 12.07 -1.15 -11.37
C THR A 109 12.88 -0.67 -10.17
N GLU A 110 12.22 -0.51 -9.03
CA GLU A 110 12.84 -0.07 -7.78
C GLU A 110 12.67 -1.12 -6.67
N TRP A 111 13.62 -1.16 -5.75
CA TRP A 111 13.53 -2.00 -4.56
C TRP A 111 12.69 -1.29 -3.48
N ASN A 112 11.76 -2.01 -2.87
CA ASN A 112 10.99 -1.56 -1.72
C ASN A 112 10.92 -2.65 -0.65
N ALA A 113 10.87 -2.24 0.61
CA ALA A 113 10.58 -3.12 1.73
C ALA A 113 9.52 -2.52 2.66
N LYS A 114 8.59 -3.37 3.13
CA LYS A 114 7.66 -3.07 4.22
C LYS A 114 8.10 -3.81 5.49
N VAL A 115 8.24 -3.09 6.60
CA VAL A 115 8.52 -3.68 7.92
C VAL A 115 7.34 -3.43 8.85
N ARG A 116 6.80 -4.50 9.43
CA ARG A 116 5.66 -4.42 10.35
C ARG A 116 6.06 -3.77 11.67
N LEU A 117 5.37 -2.68 12.00
CA LEU A 117 5.42 -2.05 13.33
C LEU A 117 4.41 -2.67 14.29
N GLY A 118 3.26 -3.08 13.76
CA GLY A 118 2.13 -3.55 14.53
C GLY A 118 0.95 -3.98 13.67
N GLY A 119 -0.18 -4.25 14.32
CA GLY A 119 -1.40 -4.68 13.65
C GLY A 119 -1.37 -6.15 13.20
N HIS A 120 -2.31 -6.49 12.32
CA HIS A 120 -2.59 -7.84 11.82
C HIS A 120 -3.21 -7.75 10.43
N PHE A 121 -3.49 -8.87 9.76
CA PHE A 121 -3.90 -8.91 8.34
C PHE A 121 -5.08 -8.01 7.90
N ARG A 122 -5.90 -7.48 8.83
CA ARG A 122 -6.98 -6.51 8.54
C ARG A 122 -6.53 -5.04 8.62
N ASN A 123 -5.60 -4.76 9.53
CA ASN A 123 -5.13 -3.45 9.96
C ASN A 123 -3.62 -3.56 10.04
N SER A 124 -2.91 -3.12 9.02
CA SER A 124 -1.45 -3.23 9.00
C SER A 124 -0.82 -1.89 9.34
N GLN A 125 0.30 -1.94 10.05
CA GLN A 125 1.10 -0.77 10.37
C GLN A 125 2.54 -1.07 9.92
N PHE A 126 3.06 -0.24 9.02
CA PHE A 126 4.34 -0.47 8.37
C PHE A 126 5.25 0.76 8.42
N VAL A 127 6.55 0.49 8.31
CA VAL A 127 7.53 1.44 7.78
C VAL A 127 7.93 0.98 6.39
N GLU A 128 7.97 1.90 5.44
CA GLU A 128 8.46 1.65 4.09
C GLU A 128 9.90 2.11 3.90
N TYR A 129 10.68 1.31 3.17
CA TYR A 129 12.05 1.62 2.78
C TYR A 129 12.22 1.47 1.28
N ASP A 130 12.56 2.58 0.61
CA ASP A 130 12.80 2.60 -0.82
C ASP A 130 14.28 2.63 -1.18
N GLY A 131 14.60 1.99 -2.29
CA GLY A 131 15.94 1.92 -2.86
C GLY A 131 16.77 0.77 -2.29
N LYS A 132 17.58 0.17 -3.16
CA LYS A 132 18.34 -1.05 -2.88
C LYS A 132 19.16 -0.97 -1.59
N LYS A 133 19.78 0.17 -1.32
CA LYS A 133 20.63 0.38 -0.14
C LYS A 133 19.84 0.22 1.16
N LYS A 134 18.73 0.95 1.32
CA LYS A 134 17.92 0.91 2.54
C LYS A 134 17.30 -0.47 2.74
N VAL A 135 16.80 -1.07 1.66
CA VAL A 135 16.26 -2.44 1.69
C VAL A 135 17.32 -3.46 2.12
N SER A 136 18.54 -3.37 1.59
CA SER A 136 19.65 -4.25 1.97
C SER A 136 20.05 -4.08 3.44
N GLU A 137 20.14 -2.84 3.93
CA GLU A 137 20.38 -2.54 5.34
C GLU A 137 19.30 -3.17 6.25
N GLU A 138 18.04 -3.14 5.83
CA GLU A 138 16.93 -3.67 6.60
C GLU A 138 16.86 -5.19 6.62
N VAL A 139 17.20 -5.86 5.50
CA VAL A 139 17.37 -7.32 5.46
C VAL A 139 18.46 -7.76 6.42
N LEU A 140 19.62 -7.06 6.43
CA LEU A 140 20.69 -7.36 7.38
C LEU A 140 20.24 -7.13 8.82
N ARG A 141 19.56 -6.01 9.09
CA ARG A 141 19.09 -5.68 10.45
C ARG A 141 18.13 -6.73 10.99
N ILE A 142 17.10 -7.09 10.22
CA ILE A 142 16.04 -8.01 10.67
C ILE A 142 16.54 -9.44 10.80
N THR A 143 17.49 -9.85 9.96
CA THR A 143 18.07 -11.20 10.01
C THR A 143 19.28 -11.31 10.95
N ASN A 144 19.62 -10.26 11.71
CA ASN A 144 20.84 -10.20 12.54
C ASN A 144 22.12 -10.54 11.74
N SER A 145 22.25 -9.95 10.56
CA SER A 145 23.38 -10.11 9.63
C SER A 145 23.60 -11.53 9.10
N LYS A 146 22.61 -12.43 9.23
CA LYS A 146 22.70 -13.81 8.73
C LYS A 146 22.46 -13.93 7.23
N MET A 147 21.84 -12.91 6.62
CA MET A 147 21.39 -12.95 5.24
C MET A 147 21.55 -11.60 4.57
N ARG A 148 21.86 -11.62 3.28
CA ARG A 148 21.89 -10.43 2.42
C ARG A 148 20.71 -10.45 1.46
N LEU A 149 20.42 -9.29 0.90
CA LEU A 149 19.38 -9.13 -0.11
C LEU A 149 19.58 -10.08 -1.31
N GLU A 150 20.83 -10.30 -1.71
CA GLU A 150 21.20 -11.19 -2.82
C GLU A 150 21.01 -12.69 -2.52
N ASP A 151 20.81 -13.06 -1.26
CA ASP A 151 20.62 -14.45 -0.86
C ASP A 151 19.12 -14.86 -0.89
N LEU A 152 18.22 -13.90 -1.17
CA LEU A 152 16.78 -14.15 -1.28
C LEU A 152 16.41 -14.75 -2.65
N GLN A 153 15.34 -15.53 -2.66
CA GLN A 153 14.74 -16.10 -3.86
C GLN A 153 13.39 -15.47 -4.17
N VAL A 154 12.99 -15.52 -5.44
CA VAL A 154 11.65 -15.08 -5.84
C VAL A 154 10.61 -15.99 -5.17
N ALA A 155 9.73 -15.39 -4.39
CA ALA A 155 8.65 -16.07 -3.68
C ALA A 155 7.32 -16.00 -4.47
N SER A 156 7.06 -14.87 -5.13
CA SER A 156 5.89 -14.66 -5.99
C SER A 156 6.11 -13.49 -6.94
N ASP A 157 5.43 -13.49 -8.08
CA ASP A 157 5.46 -12.39 -9.05
C ASP A 157 4.03 -12.01 -9.44
N LEU A 158 3.59 -10.83 -8.97
CA LEU A 158 2.21 -10.37 -9.06
C LEU A 158 2.11 -9.12 -9.91
N GLN A 159 1.01 -9.00 -10.65
CA GLN A 159 0.63 -7.80 -11.37
C GLN A 159 -0.65 -7.22 -10.76
N SER A 160 -0.68 -5.94 -10.44
CA SER A 160 -1.85 -5.21 -9.96
C SER A 160 -2.23 -4.10 -10.93
N ARG A 161 -3.49 -4.06 -11.36
CA ARG A 161 -4.10 -2.85 -11.93
C ARG A 161 -4.67 -2.05 -10.78
N ARG A 162 -4.03 -0.92 -10.48
CA ARG A 162 -4.35 -0.04 -9.35
C ARG A 162 -5.17 1.15 -9.80
N THR A 163 -6.25 1.42 -9.06
CA THR A 163 -6.93 2.72 -9.07
C THR A 163 -6.76 3.36 -7.70
N GLU A 164 -6.42 4.64 -7.67
CA GLU A 164 -6.09 5.38 -6.46
C GLU A 164 -6.82 6.72 -6.42
N TRP A 165 -7.42 7.03 -5.27
CA TRP A 165 -8.05 8.31 -4.99
C TRP A 165 -7.43 8.92 -3.73
N GLU A 166 -7.04 10.18 -3.78
CA GLU A 166 -6.62 10.94 -2.59
C GLU A 166 -7.83 11.63 -1.95
N VAL A 167 -7.99 11.46 -0.64
CA VAL A 167 -9.04 12.11 0.14
C VAL A 167 -8.61 13.54 0.46
N LEU A 168 -9.34 14.52 -0.07
CA LEU A 168 -9.04 15.95 0.12
C LEU A 168 -9.74 16.55 1.33
N ARG A 169 -10.98 16.11 1.60
CA ARG A 169 -11.79 16.59 2.73
C ARG A 169 -12.65 15.48 3.28
N LEU A 170 -12.72 15.40 4.61
CA LEU A 170 -13.60 14.54 5.38
C LEU A 170 -15.03 15.10 5.42
N ALA A 171 -15.96 14.37 6.03
CA ALA A 171 -17.37 14.77 6.15
C ALA A 171 -17.62 16.07 6.92
N ASP A 172 -16.71 16.44 7.82
CA ASP A 172 -16.75 17.72 8.53
C ASP A 172 -16.12 18.88 7.73
N GLY A 173 -15.67 18.63 6.49
CA GLY A 173 -15.05 19.60 5.60
C GLY A 173 -13.56 19.83 5.84
N LYS A 174 -12.96 19.24 6.87
CA LYS A 174 -11.52 19.36 7.16
C LYS A 174 -10.69 18.44 6.27
N ALA A 175 -9.43 18.81 6.05
CA ALA A 175 -8.47 17.91 5.43
C ALA A 175 -8.10 16.76 6.39
N PRO A 176 -7.76 15.57 5.87
CA PRO A 176 -7.14 14.52 6.69
C PRO A 176 -5.87 15.00 7.40
N SER A 177 -5.56 14.40 8.55
CA SER A 177 -4.39 14.72 9.38
C SER A 177 -3.04 14.38 8.73
N ALA A 178 -3.05 13.47 7.76
CA ALA A 178 -1.93 13.04 6.93
C ALA A 178 -2.47 12.59 5.56
N LYS A 179 -1.59 12.28 4.58
CA LYS A 179 -2.04 11.91 3.24
C LYS A 179 -2.87 10.63 3.33
N MET A 180 -4.15 10.71 2.98
CA MET A 180 -5.07 9.58 3.00
C MET A 180 -5.45 9.21 1.58
N THR A 181 -5.28 7.94 1.22
CA THR A 181 -5.62 7.41 -0.08
C THR A 181 -6.58 6.23 0.06
N ILE A 182 -7.42 6.09 -0.95
CA ILE A 182 -8.26 4.92 -1.16
C ILE A 182 -7.70 4.24 -2.40
N VAL A 183 -7.43 2.95 -2.29
CA VAL A 183 -6.80 2.15 -3.32
C VAL A 183 -7.68 0.95 -3.62
N VAL A 184 -7.85 0.62 -4.90
CA VAL A 184 -8.37 -0.67 -5.33
C VAL A 184 -7.39 -1.32 -6.28
N ASP A 185 -7.06 -2.56 -6.00
CA ASP A 185 -6.18 -3.38 -6.83
C ASP A 185 -6.93 -4.60 -7.37
N GLU A 186 -6.86 -4.77 -8.68
CA GLU A 186 -7.17 -6.02 -9.38
C GLU A 186 -5.86 -6.75 -9.64
N VAL A 187 -5.69 -7.94 -9.07
CA VAL A 187 -4.40 -8.62 -8.96
C VAL A 187 -4.42 -9.93 -9.72
N THR A 188 -3.39 -10.16 -10.54
CA THR A 188 -3.14 -11.41 -11.26
C THR A 188 -1.71 -11.89 -11.03
N GLU A 189 -1.41 -13.12 -11.44
CA GLU A 189 -0.02 -13.56 -11.59
C GLU A 189 0.64 -12.85 -12.79
N ALA A 190 1.90 -12.43 -12.66
CA ALA A 190 2.60 -11.74 -13.74
C ALA A 190 2.89 -12.68 -14.92
N GLY A 191 2.85 -12.15 -16.15
CA GLY A 191 3.25 -12.88 -17.37
C GLY A 191 2.27 -13.96 -17.86
N LYS A 192 1.12 -14.16 -17.20
CA LYS A 192 0.04 -15.05 -17.66
C LYS A 192 -1.15 -14.24 -18.16
N GLU A 193 -0.98 -13.60 -19.32
CA GLU A 193 -2.06 -12.86 -20.01
C GLU A 193 -3.04 -13.78 -20.75
N ASN A 194 -2.75 -15.09 -20.81
CA ASN A 194 -3.65 -16.06 -21.42
C ASN A 194 -4.74 -16.49 -20.46
N VAL A 195 -5.96 -16.16 -20.86
CA VAL A 195 -7.26 -16.48 -20.26
C VAL A 195 -7.46 -17.99 -20.22
N ASP A 196 -6.86 -18.64 -19.25
CA ASP A 196 -7.39 -19.89 -18.73
C ASP A 196 -8.22 -19.54 -17.50
N GLU A 197 -9.43 -20.10 -17.35
CA GLU A 197 -10.32 -19.87 -16.19
C GLU A 197 -9.67 -20.25 -14.85
N SER A 198 -8.47 -20.82 -14.91
CA SER A 198 -7.64 -21.23 -13.80
C SER A 198 -6.59 -20.21 -13.34
N ALA A 199 -6.42 -19.07 -14.02
CA ALA A 199 -5.46 -18.04 -13.62
C ALA A 199 -5.85 -17.35 -12.30
N PHE A 200 -4.88 -17.04 -11.45
CA PHE A 200 -5.11 -16.30 -10.21
C PHE A 200 -5.70 -14.91 -10.52
N ASN A 201 -6.81 -14.59 -9.85
CA ASN A 201 -7.38 -13.25 -9.83
C ASN A 201 -7.88 -12.94 -8.40
N HIS A 202 -7.60 -11.74 -7.91
CA HIS A 202 -8.08 -11.24 -6.64
C HIS A 202 -8.32 -9.74 -6.70
N THR A 203 -9.42 -9.26 -6.11
CA THR A 203 -9.71 -7.83 -5.98
C THR A 203 -9.72 -7.44 -4.51
N ILE A 204 -9.02 -6.36 -4.17
CA ILE A 204 -8.96 -5.85 -2.80
C ILE A 204 -8.96 -4.33 -2.77
N GLY A 205 -9.66 -3.77 -1.80
CA GLY A 205 -9.63 -2.36 -1.49
C GLY A 205 -8.82 -2.10 -0.23
N GLU A 206 -8.07 -1.00 -0.20
CA GLU A 206 -7.31 -0.53 0.94
C GLU A 206 -7.58 0.96 1.14
N VAL A 207 -7.80 1.38 2.39
CA VAL A 207 -7.63 2.79 2.76
C VAL A 207 -6.28 2.87 3.44
N GLU A 208 -5.45 3.81 3.01
CA GLU A 208 -4.07 3.99 3.47
C GLU A 208 -3.91 5.41 4.03
N LEU A 209 -3.12 5.56 5.10
CA LEU A 209 -2.72 6.84 5.68
C LEU A 209 -1.19 6.86 5.76
N PHE A 210 -0.59 7.87 5.11
CA PHE A 210 0.86 8.03 5.02
C PHE A 210 1.32 9.27 5.77
N GLN A 211 2.33 9.08 6.62
CA GLN A 211 2.99 10.18 7.32
C GLN A 211 4.50 10.03 7.25
N GLU A 212 5.14 10.99 6.59
CA GLU A 212 6.57 11.26 6.73
C GLU A 212 6.79 12.14 7.95
N PHE A 213 7.80 11.81 8.76
CA PHE A 213 8.27 12.67 9.84
C PHE A 213 9.78 12.56 10.03
N VAL A 214 10.34 13.56 10.68
CA VAL A 214 11.77 13.65 11.01
C VAL A 214 11.93 13.67 12.51
N THR A 215 12.85 12.85 13.02
CA THR A 215 13.34 13.00 14.39
C THR A 215 14.75 13.59 14.37
N GLU A 216 14.95 14.50 15.31
CA GLU A 216 16.24 15.09 15.64
C GLU A 216 16.46 14.84 17.12
N GLU A 217 17.71 14.68 17.53
CA GLU A 217 18.07 14.58 18.95
C GLU A 217 17.54 13.35 19.71
N LYS A 218 16.98 12.36 18.99
CA LYS A 218 16.51 11.09 19.57
C LYS A 218 17.49 9.96 19.31
N ASP A 219 17.60 9.03 20.26
CA ASP A 219 18.26 7.75 19.99
C ASP A 219 17.38 6.82 19.15
N ASP A 220 17.95 5.70 18.67
CA ASP A 220 17.23 4.75 17.82
C ASP A 220 16.01 4.15 18.53
N ALA A 221 16.04 3.94 19.85
CA ALA A 221 14.94 3.36 20.59
C ALA A 221 13.77 4.34 20.77
N GLU A 222 14.08 5.61 21.07
CA GLU A 222 13.10 6.69 21.14
C GLU A 222 12.44 6.96 19.78
N HIS A 223 13.22 6.85 18.71
CA HIS A 223 12.71 6.96 17.35
C HIS A 223 11.75 5.82 16.99
N GLU A 224 12.11 4.57 17.31
CA GLU A 224 11.24 3.41 17.13
C GLU A 224 9.96 3.48 17.97
N ALA A 225 10.04 3.99 19.20
CA ALA A 225 8.87 4.24 20.04
C ALA A 225 7.91 5.24 19.39
N LEU A 226 8.45 6.35 18.86
CA LEU A 226 7.65 7.36 18.16
C LEU A 226 7.02 6.80 16.87
N ARG A 227 7.75 5.99 16.09
CA ARG A 227 7.19 5.31 14.90
C ARG A 227 5.94 4.51 15.26
N LYS A 228 5.98 3.74 16.35
CA LYS A 228 4.84 2.94 16.83
C LYS A 228 3.70 3.81 17.32
N GLU A 229 3.98 4.88 18.06
CA GLU A 229 2.96 5.81 18.55
C GLU A 229 2.20 6.47 17.39
N ILE A 230 2.93 6.98 16.39
CA ILE A 230 2.33 7.57 15.18
C ILE A 230 1.48 6.52 14.45
N ALA A 231 1.99 5.30 14.28
CA ALA A 231 1.24 4.24 13.61
C ALA A 231 -0.08 3.88 14.35
N VAL A 232 -0.06 3.82 15.67
CA VAL A 232 -1.27 3.58 16.48
C VAL A 232 -2.28 4.71 16.30
N GLN A 233 -1.82 5.96 16.38
CA GLN A 233 -2.69 7.13 16.23
C GLN A 233 -3.31 7.21 14.83
N ARG A 234 -2.51 7.02 13.78
CA ARG A 234 -3.00 7.03 12.39
C ARG A 234 -3.96 5.87 12.11
N MET A 235 -3.71 4.69 12.67
CA MET A 235 -4.62 3.54 12.53
C MET A 235 -5.99 3.86 13.12
N LYS A 236 -6.05 4.47 14.30
CA LYS A 236 -7.33 4.87 14.91
C LYS A 236 -8.14 5.81 14.02
N GLU A 237 -7.48 6.81 13.43
CA GLU A 237 -8.11 7.76 12.50
C GLU A 237 -8.63 7.06 11.24
N LEU A 238 -7.85 6.13 10.70
CA LEU A 238 -8.25 5.31 9.54
C LEU A 238 -9.48 4.45 9.86
N GLU A 239 -9.52 3.82 11.04
CA GLU A 239 -10.65 3.03 11.50
C GLU A 239 -11.91 3.88 11.67
N GLU A 240 -11.80 5.04 12.30
CA GLU A 240 -12.90 5.99 12.47
C GLU A 240 -13.46 6.43 11.11
N PHE A 241 -12.58 6.74 10.15
CA PHE A 241 -12.98 7.07 8.78
C PHE A 241 -13.76 5.93 8.13
N MET A 242 -13.24 4.70 8.13
CA MET A 242 -13.93 3.58 7.49
C MET A 242 -15.24 3.19 8.19
N LEU A 243 -15.28 3.25 9.53
CA LEU A 243 -16.47 2.93 10.33
C LEU A 243 -17.61 3.95 10.14
N ALA A 244 -17.28 5.21 9.83
CA ALA A 244 -18.29 6.21 9.48
C ALA A 244 -18.93 5.94 8.10
N HIS A 245 -18.36 5.04 7.29
CA HIS A 245 -18.73 4.81 5.89
C HIS A 245 -18.84 3.31 5.55
N PRO A 246 -19.60 2.51 6.33
CA PRO A 246 -19.57 1.06 6.23
C PRO A 246 -20.10 0.52 4.89
N ASP A 247 -21.02 1.25 4.23
CA ASP A 247 -21.55 0.84 2.93
C ASP A 247 -20.55 1.03 1.78
N ILE A 248 -19.53 1.88 1.98
CA ILE A 248 -18.47 2.12 1.01
C ILE A 248 -17.31 1.17 1.28
N PHE A 249 -16.95 1.01 2.56
CA PHE A 249 -15.80 0.21 3.00
C PHE A 249 -16.22 -1.06 3.72
N SER A 250 -16.90 -1.96 3.02
CA SER A 250 -17.34 -3.23 3.61
C SER A 250 -16.16 -4.08 4.07
N THR A 251 -16.21 -4.58 5.30
CA THR A 251 -15.22 -5.53 5.84
C THR A 251 -15.82 -6.91 6.14
N ASP A 252 -17.01 -7.17 5.60
CA ASP A 252 -17.70 -8.45 5.69
C ASP A 252 -18.04 -8.94 4.27
N PRO A 253 -17.62 -10.15 3.86
CA PRO A 253 -16.76 -11.10 4.60
C PRO A 253 -15.36 -10.53 4.92
N LYS A 254 -14.60 -11.17 5.80
CA LYS A 254 -13.25 -10.71 6.17
C LYS A 254 -12.37 -10.52 4.90
N PRO A 255 -11.85 -9.30 4.63
CA PRO A 255 -11.00 -9.07 3.46
C PRO A 255 -9.67 -9.83 3.56
N ILE A 256 -9.18 -10.28 2.41
CA ILE A 256 -7.92 -11.05 2.28
C ILE A 256 -6.94 -10.21 1.46
N GLY A 257 -5.70 -10.07 1.93
CA GLY A 257 -4.65 -9.34 1.21
C GLY A 257 -4.12 -10.11 0.00
N LYS A 258 -3.43 -9.41 -0.90
CA LYS A 258 -2.93 -9.94 -2.18
C LYS A 258 -2.09 -11.21 -2.04
N LEU A 259 -1.04 -11.16 -1.22
CA LEU A 259 -0.13 -12.29 -1.00
C LEU A 259 -0.84 -13.48 -0.37
N SER A 260 -1.65 -13.25 0.66
CA SER A 260 -2.41 -14.33 1.31
C SER A 260 -3.41 -15.00 0.37
N ALA A 261 -4.07 -14.22 -0.50
CA ALA A 261 -4.95 -14.76 -1.53
C ALA A 261 -4.18 -15.61 -2.55
N TYR A 262 -3.02 -15.12 -3.01
CA TYR A 262 -2.15 -15.84 -3.95
C TYR A 262 -1.62 -17.14 -3.36
N GLU A 263 -1.09 -17.11 -2.14
CA GLU A 263 -0.61 -18.31 -1.43
C GLU A 263 -1.72 -19.36 -1.27
N THR A 264 -2.92 -18.93 -0.85
CA THR A 264 -4.08 -19.83 -0.71
C THR A 264 -4.42 -20.50 -2.05
N TRP A 265 -4.49 -19.72 -3.13
CA TRP A 265 -4.74 -20.23 -4.47
C TRP A 265 -3.64 -21.19 -4.95
N ARG A 266 -2.37 -20.83 -4.74
CA ARG A 266 -1.19 -21.62 -5.13
C ARG A 266 -1.16 -22.98 -4.42
N THR A 267 -1.40 -23.00 -3.12
CA THR A 267 -1.46 -24.24 -2.32
C THR A 267 -2.61 -25.15 -2.76
N LEU A 268 -3.80 -24.60 -3.02
CA LEU A 268 -4.95 -25.39 -3.49
C LEU A 268 -4.70 -26.03 -4.86
N ARG A 269 -3.82 -25.45 -5.68
CA ARG A 269 -3.45 -25.94 -7.02
C ARG A 269 -2.24 -26.89 -7.03
N GLY A 270 -1.61 -27.15 -5.87
CA GLY A 270 -0.43 -28.02 -5.77
C GLY A 270 0.83 -27.47 -6.45
N GLN A 271 0.91 -26.15 -6.64
CA GLN A 271 2.08 -25.48 -7.22
C GLN A 271 3.04 -25.07 -6.09
N SER A 272 3.79 -26.02 -5.52
CA SER A 272 4.82 -25.76 -4.51
C SER A 272 6.21 -25.64 -5.12
#